data_AF-A0A1E4M519-F1
#
_entry.id   AF-A0A1E4M519-F1
#
_cell.length_a   1.000
_cell.length_b   1.000
_cell.length_c   1.000
_cell.angle_alpha   90.00
_cell.angle_beta   90.00
_cell.angle_gamma   90.00
#
_symmetry.space_group_name_H-M   'P 1'
#
loop_
_entity.id
_entity.type
_entity.pdbx_description
1 polymer ?
#
loop_
_entity_poly.entity_id
_entity_poly.type
_entity_poly.pdbx_seq_one_letter_code
_entity_poly.pdbx_strand_id
1 'polypeptide(L)'
;MTVPQVPAPAPRRNGLGISALVLVLAAIALPVILAIVGFVATALGPQQTPDTLGWGVLGGLVIAALGLGIAGPVALVGIVLAIIALVRKNRGKIAAILALVLGAPLALVGLFVLPTMLDQLF
;
A
#
# COMPACT_ATOMS: atom_id res chain seq x y z
N MET A 1 27.44 18.95 -45.70
CA MET A 1 26.18 19.56 -45.21
C MET A 1 25.81 18.87 -43.91
N THR A 2 26.00 19.54 -42.77
CA THR A 2 25.64 18.99 -41.44
C THR A 2 24.17 19.31 -41.16
N VAL A 3 23.33 18.27 -41.08
CA VAL A 3 21.91 18.42 -40.75
C VAL A 3 21.80 18.90 -39.29
N PRO A 4 21.07 19.99 -39.01
CA PRO A 4 20.85 20.43 -37.63
C PRO A 4 20.15 19.33 -36.83
N GLN A 5 20.79 18.84 -35.77
CA GLN A 5 20.14 17.92 -34.83
C GLN A 5 19.12 18.71 -34.00
N VAL A 6 17.84 18.47 -34.25
CA VAL A 6 16.77 18.95 -33.38
C VAL A 6 16.85 18.17 -32.06
N PRO A 7 16.96 18.83 -30.89
CA PRO A 7 16.98 18.14 -29.60
C PRO A 7 15.74 17.27 -29.45
N ALA A 8 15.91 15.97 -29.22
CA ALA A 8 14.81 15.06 -28.99
C ALA A 8 13.96 15.56 -27.79
N PRO A 9 12.62 15.58 -27.89
CA PRO A 9 11.78 16.03 -26.80
C PRO A 9 12.05 15.18 -25.55
N ALA A 10 12.52 15.80 -24.47
CA ALA A 10 12.75 15.09 -23.21
C ALA A 10 11.42 14.46 -22.72
N PRO A 11 11.42 13.19 -22.30
CA PRO A 11 10.21 12.54 -21.81
C PRO A 11 9.68 13.27 -20.56
N ARG A 12 8.56 13.99 -20.71
CA ARG A 12 7.83 14.60 -19.57
C ARG A 12 7.35 13.48 -18.63
N ARG A 13 7.86 13.48 -17.40
CA ARG A 13 7.46 12.56 -16.32
C ARG A 13 5.96 12.76 -15.97
N ASN A 14 5.22 11.67 -15.82
CA ASN A 14 3.80 11.71 -15.46
C ASN A 14 3.65 11.73 -13.92
N GLY A 15 3.62 12.92 -13.33
CA GLY A 15 3.57 13.10 -11.88
C GLY A 15 2.38 12.44 -11.18
N LEU A 16 1.23 12.37 -11.85
CA LEU A 16 0.01 11.74 -11.31
C LEU A 16 0.12 10.22 -11.18
N GLY A 17 0.77 9.56 -12.15
CA GLY A 17 1.02 8.12 -12.08
C GLY A 17 2.03 7.77 -10.98
N ILE A 18 3.01 8.64 -10.76
CA ILE A 18 4.01 8.47 -9.70
C ILE A 18 3.36 8.65 -8.33
N SER A 19 2.53 9.68 -8.13
CA SER A 19 1.84 9.87 -6.85
C SER A 19 0.88 8.73 -6.51
N ALA A 20 0.16 8.19 -7.50
CA ALA A 20 -0.69 7.02 -7.31
C ALA A 20 0.12 5.77 -6.91
N LEU A 21 1.25 5.52 -7.57
CA LEU A 21 2.15 4.42 -7.23
C LEU A 21 2.71 4.58 -5.81
N VAL A 22 3.13 5.78 -5.42
CA VAL A 22 3.66 6.06 -4.07
C VAL A 22 2.59 5.81 -3.01
N LEU A 23 1.35 6.22 -3.24
CA LEU A 23 0.24 5.97 -2.30
C LEU A 23 -0.06 4.47 -2.15
N VAL A 24 -0.08 3.71 -3.24
CA VAL A 24 -0.28 2.26 -3.18
C VAL A 24 0.88 1.57 -2.47
N LEU A 25 2.13 1.98 -2.76
CA LEU A 25 3.30 1.45 -2.05
C LEU A 25 3.26 1.77 -0.56
N ALA A 26 2.85 2.98 -0.18
CA ALA A 26 2.67 3.36 1.21
C ALA A 26 1.57 2.52 1.88
N ALA A 27 0.44 2.29 1.20
CA ALA A 27 -0.63 1.44 1.70
C ALA A 27 -0.20 -0.02 1.88
N ILE A 28 0.69 -0.55 1.04
CA ILE A 28 1.26 -1.90 1.19
C ILE A 28 2.30 -1.95 2.32
N ALA A 29 3.14 -0.92 2.45
CA ALA A 29 4.16 -0.87 3.48
C ALA A 29 3.56 -0.73 4.89
N LEU A 30 2.44 -0.01 5.03
CA LEU A 30 1.80 0.26 6.32
C LEU A 30 1.47 -1.01 7.14
N PRO A 31 0.73 -2.02 6.63
CA PRO A 31 0.43 -3.23 7.38
C PRO A 31 1.68 -4.04 7.70
N VAL A 32 2.70 -4.03 6.83
CA VAL A 32 3.99 -4.71 7.10
C VAL A 32 4.75 -4.05 8.23
N ILE A 33 4.83 -2.72 8.23
CA ILE A 33 5.47 -1.95 9.31
C ILE A 33 4.73 -2.20 10.63
N LEU A 34 3.40 -2.17 10.62
CA LEU A 34 2.58 -2.44 11.79
C LEU A 34 2.72 -3.89 12.28
N ALA A 35 2.88 -4.87 11.38
CA ALA A 35 3.18 -6.25 11.74
C ALA A 35 4.50 -6.35 12.51
N ILE A 36 5.55 -5.69 12.02
CA ILE A 36 6.88 -5.69 12.65
C ILE A 36 6.81 -4.99 14.02
N VAL A 37 6.15 -3.83 14.09
CA VAL A 37 5.98 -3.10 15.36
C VAL A 37 5.21 -3.95 16.37
N GLY A 38 4.11 -4.58 15.95
CA GLY A 38 3.31 -5.46 16.80
C GLY A 38 4.09 -6.68 17.29
N PHE A 39 4.85 -7.31 16.40
CA PHE A 39 5.73 -8.44 16.74
C PHE A 39 6.77 -8.04 17.78
N VAL A 40 7.47 -6.92 17.59
CA VAL A 40 8.49 -6.44 18.52
C VAL A 40 7.88 -6.06 19.87
N ALA A 41 6.71 -5.40 19.85
CA ALA A 41 6.02 -4.99 21.06
C ALA A 41 5.55 -6.18 21.91
N THR A 42 5.06 -7.26 21.29
CA THR A 42 4.65 -8.47 22.03
C THR A 42 5.82 -9.38 22.39
N ALA A 43 6.83 -9.51 21.52
CA ALA A 43 8.01 -10.34 21.78
C ALA A 43 8.92 -9.77 22.89
N LEU A 44 9.00 -8.44 23.02
CA LEU A 44 9.78 -7.75 24.06
C LEU A 44 8.93 -7.31 25.26
N GLY A 45 7.65 -7.70 25.29
CA GLY A 45 6.72 -7.33 26.36
C GLY A 45 7.12 -7.93 27.72
N PRO A 46 6.64 -7.34 28.83
CA PRO A 46 6.96 -7.79 30.19
C PRO A 46 6.48 -9.22 30.52
N GLN A 47 5.60 -9.79 29.70
CA GLN A 47 5.11 -11.17 29.82
C GLN A 47 6.00 -12.12 29.00
N GLN A 48 7.21 -12.39 29.48
CA GLN A 48 8.07 -13.44 28.91
C GLN A 48 7.53 -14.82 29.31
N THR A 49 6.64 -15.37 28.49
CA THR A 49 6.23 -16.77 28.56
C THR A 49 7.23 -17.66 27.80
N PRO A 50 7.26 -18.97 28.03
CA PRO A 50 8.17 -19.89 27.34
C PRO A 50 8.05 -19.88 25.80
N ASP A 51 6.95 -19.36 25.27
CA ASP A 51 6.67 -19.25 23.83
C ASP A 51 6.58 -17.78 23.36
N THR A 52 7.58 -17.00 23.72
CA THR A 52 7.69 -15.56 23.37
C THR A 52 7.65 -15.31 21.87
N LEU A 53 8.16 -16.24 21.05
CA LEU A 53 8.10 -16.14 19.59
C LEU A 53 6.69 -16.37 19.05
N GLY A 54 5.94 -17.33 19.58
CA GLY A 54 4.54 -17.56 19.19
C GLY A 54 3.65 -16.35 19.48
N TRP A 55 3.78 -15.74 20.66
CA TRP A 55 3.07 -14.52 21.03
C TRP A 55 3.54 -13.28 20.24
N GLY A 56 4.82 -13.24 19.87
CA GLY A 56 5.37 -12.28 18.91
C GLY A 56 4.62 -12.33 17.58
N VAL A 57 4.56 -13.51 16.95
CA VAL A 57 3.89 -13.69 15.64
C VAL A 57 2.40 -13.36 15.74
N LEU A 58 1.74 -13.80 16.80
CA LEU A 58 0.31 -13.54 17.01
C LEU A 58 0.04 -12.02 17.15
N GLY A 59 0.82 -11.33 17.98
CA GLY A 59 0.71 -9.88 18.17
C GLY A 59 1.01 -9.08 16.90
N GLY A 60 2.02 -9.51 16.14
CA GLY A 60 2.32 -8.95 14.83
C GLY A 60 1.16 -9.12 13.84
N LEU A 61 0.55 -10.31 13.76
CA LEU A 61 -0.58 -10.55 12.87
C LEU A 61 -1.83 -9.76 13.25
N VAL A 62 -2.15 -9.66 14.54
CA VAL A 62 -3.32 -8.89 15.02
C VAL A 62 -3.14 -7.39 14.70
N ILE A 63 -1.96 -6.83 14.94
CA ILE A 63 -1.68 -5.42 14.67
C ILE A 63 -1.53 -5.15 13.16
N ALA A 64 -1.03 -6.12 12.38
CA ALA A 64 -1.04 -6.05 10.92
C ALA A 64 -2.47 -6.00 10.35
N ALA A 65 -3.39 -6.78 10.93
CA ALA A 65 -4.80 -6.79 10.52
C ALA A 65 -5.49 -5.45 10.81
N LEU A 66 -5.19 -4.80 11.93
CA LEU A 66 -5.60 -3.42 12.20
C LEU A 66 -5.03 -2.45 11.15
N GLY A 67 -3.77 -2.64 10.78
CA GLY A 67 -3.11 -1.89 9.71
C GLY A 67 -3.79 -2.04 8.34
N LEU A 68 -4.28 -3.25 8.02
CA LEU A 68 -5.05 -3.51 6.81
C LEU A 68 -6.39 -2.76 6.78
N GLY A 69 -7.05 -2.61 7.93
CA GLY A 69 -8.27 -1.81 8.06
C GLY A 69 -8.06 -0.34 7.67
N ILE A 70 -6.94 0.26 8.08
CA ILE A 70 -6.57 1.65 7.74
C ILE A 70 -6.01 1.75 6.32
N ALA A 71 -5.25 0.74 5.88
CA ALA A 71 -4.67 0.71 4.54
C ALA A 71 -5.74 0.54 3.45
N GLY A 72 -6.88 -0.09 3.74
CA GLY A 72 -7.99 -0.30 2.79
C GLY A 72 -8.50 0.99 2.14
N PRO A 73 -8.96 1.99 2.92
CA PRO A 73 -9.39 3.29 2.40
C PRO A 73 -8.29 4.03 1.62
N VAL A 74 -7.04 3.96 2.10
CA VAL A 74 -5.89 4.61 1.45
C VAL A 74 -5.58 3.94 0.11
N ALA A 75 -5.62 2.61 0.04
CA ALA A 75 -5.46 1.85 -1.19
C ALA A 75 -6.58 2.14 -2.19
N LEU A 76 -7.83 2.30 -1.72
CA LEU A 76 -8.96 2.73 -2.54
C LEU A 76 -8.72 4.10 -3.19
N VAL A 77 -8.26 5.09 -2.43
CA VAL A 77 -7.90 6.41 -2.97
C VAL A 77 -6.76 6.31 -3.99
N GLY A 78 -5.75 5.47 -3.71
CA GLY A 78 -4.65 5.18 -4.65
C GLY A 78 -5.14 4.55 -5.96
N ILE A 79 -6.09 3.61 -5.90
CA ILE A 79 -6.72 2.98 -7.07
C ILE A 79 -7.52 4.00 -7.87
N VAL A 80 -8.32 4.85 -7.22
CA VAL A 80 -9.10 5.90 -7.91
C VAL A 80 -8.16 6.87 -8.65
N LEU A 81 -7.06 7.28 -8.02
CA LEU A 81 -6.04 8.12 -8.67
C LEU A 81 -5.34 7.39 -9.82
N ALA A 82 -5.06 6.09 -9.68
CA ALA A 82 -4.49 5.26 -10.74
C ALA A 82 -5.45 5.15 -11.94
N ILE A 83 -6.74 4.96 -11.70
CA ILE A 83 -7.80 4.93 -12.74
C ILE A 83 -7.88 6.28 -13.45
N ILE A 84 -7.95 7.40 -12.71
CA ILE A 84 -8.00 8.75 -13.29
C ILE A 84 -6.74 9.02 -14.12
N ALA A 85 -5.56 8.60 -13.66
CA ALA A 85 -4.31 8.71 -14.41
C ALA A 85 -4.30 7.86 -15.68
N LEU A 86 -4.93 6.68 -15.66
CA LEU A 86 -5.08 5.80 -16.82
C LEU A 86 -6.01 6.40 -17.89
N VAL A 87 -7.11 7.03 -17.46
CA VAL A 87 -8.13 7.64 -18.33
C VAL A 87 -7.67 8.98 -18.92
N ARG A 88 -6.92 9.80 -18.17
CA ARG A 88 -6.58 11.18 -18.60
C ARG A 88 -5.46 11.31 -19.64
N LYS A 89 -4.54 10.35 -19.83
CA LYS A 89 -3.57 10.43 -20.95
C LYS A 89 -2.77 9.15 -21.22
N ASN A 90 -2.52 8.90 -22.51
CA ASN A 90 -1.83 7.76 -23.11
C ASN A 90 -0.31 7.63 -22.78
N ARG A 91 0.21 8.24 -21.70
CA ARG A 91 1.64 8.19 -21.34
C ARG A 91 1.81 7.79 -19.86
N GLY A 92 2.47 6.66 -19.61
CA GLY A 92 2.76 6.15 -18.26
C GLY A 92 1.76 5.10 -17.74
N LYS A 93 1.12 4.33 -18.62
CA LYS A 93 0.14 3.28 -18.24
C LYS A 93 0.72 2.22 -17.32
N ILE A 94 2.01 1.89 -17.44
CA ILE A 94 2.65 0.82 -16.67
C ILE A 94 2.60 1.10 -15.16
N ALA A 95 2.88 2.34 -14.73
CA ALA A 95 2.84 2.71 -13.32
C ALA A 95 1.42 2.68 -12.74
N ALA A 96 0.43 3.12 -13.53
CA ALA A 96 -0.98 3.08 -13.12
C ALA A 96 -1.52 1.63 -13.10
N ILE A 97 -1.14 0.78 -14.06
CA ILE A 97 -1.50 -0.64 -14.07
C ILE A 97 -0.86 -1.36 -12.88
N LEU A 98 0.43 -1.11 -12.59
CA LEU A 98 1.10 -1.67 -11.42
C LEU A 98 0.42 -1.24 -10.12
N ALA A 99 0.08 0.05 -9.99
CA ALA A 99 -0.65 0.55 -8.83
C ALA A 99 -2.03 -0.13 -8.68
N LEU A 100 -2.71 -0.42 -9.79
CA LEU A 100 -4.02 -1.05 -9.78
C LEU A 100 -3.94 -2.55 -9.46
N VAL A 101 -2.98 -3.26 -10.06
CA VAL A 101 -2.75 -4.71 -9.82
C VAL A 101 -2.26 -4.97 -8.40
N LEU A 102 -1.39 -4.11 -7.86
CA LEU A 102 -0.88 -4.25 -6.49
C LEU A 102 -1.89 -3.71 -5.44
N GLY A 103 -2.63 -2.66 -5.78
CA GLY A 103 -3.59 -2.03 -4.88
C GLY A 103 -4.91 -2.79 -4.76
N ALA A 104 -5.42 -3.40 -5.85
CA ALA A 104 -6.73 -4.05 -5.87
C ALA A 104 -6.87 -5.21 -4.86
N PRO A 105 -5.89 -6.13 -4.72
CA PRO A 105 -5.95 -7.17 -3.69
C PRO A 105 -5.97 -6.57 -2.29
N LEU A 106 -5.16 -5.54 -2.05
CA LEU A 106 -5.07 -4.88 -0.75
C LEU A 106 -6.37 -4.17 -0.38
N ALA A 107 -6.98 -3.48 -1.35
CA ALA A 107 -8.27 -2.80 -1.16
C ALA A 107 -9.41 -3.81 -0.95
N LEU A 108 -9.39 -4.95 -1.65
CA LEU A 108 -10.33 -6.04 -1.41
C LEU A 108 -10.21 -6.58 0.01
N VAL A 109 -9.00 -6.93 0.45
CA VAL A 109 -8.75 -7.41 1.82
C VAL A 109 -9.19 -6.36 2.84
N GLY A 110 -8.82 -5.09 2.65
CA GLY A 110 -9.23 -4.00 3.54
C GLY A 110 -10.75 -3.83 3.63
N LEU A 111 -11.47 -3.99 2.51
CA LEU A 111 -12.93 -3.90 2.47
C LEU A 111 -13.62 -5.02 3.27
N PHE A 112 -13.05 -6.23 3.30
CA PHE A 112 -13.59 -7.35 4.07
C PHE A 112 -13.19 -7.32 5.55
N VAL A 113 -12.03 -6.75 5.88
CA VAL A 113 -11.53 -6.67 7.26
C VAL A 113 -12.17 -5.49 8.03
N LEU A 114 -12.48 -4.37 7.36
CA LEU A 114 -13.09 -3.19 7.98
C LEU A 114 -14.39 -3.48 8.75
N PRO A 115 -15.39 -4.17 8.17
CA PRO A 115 -16.64 -4.50 8.85
C PRO A 115 -16.40 -5.33 10.12
N THR A 116 -15.53 -6.34 10.04
CA THR A 116 -15.22 -7.21 11.19
C THR A 116 -14.49 -6.47 12.31
N MET A 117 -13.71 -5.42 11.99
CA MET A 117 -13.05 -4.60 13.02
C MET A 117 -14.01 -3.62 13.66
N LEU A 118 -14.92 -3.02 12.89
CA LEU A 118 -15.95 -2.14 13.42
C LEU A 118 -16.88 -2.89 14.38
N ASP A 119 -17.25 -4.13 14.04
CA ASP A 119 -18.10 -5.01 14.88
C ASP A 119 -17.41 -5.42 16.19
N GLN A 120 -16.07 -5.33 16.28
CA GLN A 120 -15.33 -5.60 17.52
C GLN A 120 -15.13 -4.34 18.39
N LEU A 121 -15.37 -3.15 17.84
CA LEU A 121 -15.15 -1.87 18.53
C LEU A 121 -16.44 -1.22 19.06
N PHE A 122 -17.62 -1.60 18.51
CA PHE A 122 -18.94 -1.08 18.87
C PHE A 122 -19.84 -2.20 19.42
#